data_AF-M0EQV5-F1
#
_entry.id   AF-M0EQV5-F1
#
_cell.length_a   1.000
_cell.length_b   1.000
_cell.length_c   1.000
_cell.angle_alpha   90.00
_cell.angle_beta   90.00
_cell.angle_gamma   90.00
#
_symmetry.space_group_name_H-M   'P 1'
#
loop_
_entity.id
_entity.type
_entity.pdbx_description
1 polymer ?
#
loop_
_entity_poly.entity_id
_entity_poly.type
_entity_poly.pdbx_seq_one_letter_code
_entity_poly.pdbx_strand_id
1 'polypeptide(L)'
;MSTSDSNDTDRLEQYIHDKKGHLHSCESMIALANWLYTNEYFETNDRNVPTSDLKETPGNRLEYGVDTVLDHLEEINVVDEVSRVGGQFILHERTGQAFFDPDNREMLPLLDEEISRFLEDLHQQESQALESEDIGKDEPQSVADGGESEDADQDDTNGTEADNGVDSADVPTTFRAVAAASLDVKIPLEDALTDPTDHIERIVRFDDVVTAIIESDDVSRGRAYEPMGWRNAANKWVLTMTAKARKENESLS
;
A
#
# COMPACT_ATOMS: atom_id res chain seq x y z
N MET A 1 -43.73 -9.37 -49.80
CA MET A 1 -42.97 -10.28 -48.93
C MET A 1 -41.71 -9.55 -48.55
N SER A 2 -41.69 -8.93 -47.37
CA SER A 2 -40.51 -8.26 -46.82
C SER A 2 -39.73 -9.29 -46.03
N THR A 3 -38.56 -9.69 -46.53
CA THR A 3 -37.55 -10.37 -45.71
C THR A 3 -36.76 -9.29 -45.00
N SER A 4 -37.18 -9.01 -43.77
CA SER A 4 -36.40 -8.24 -42.82
C SER A 4 -35.25 -9.15 -42.36
N ASP A 5 -34.17 -9.21 -43.14
CA ASP A 5 -32.93 -9.86 -42.70
C ASP A 5 -32.26 -8.95 -41.67
N SER A 6 -32.70 -9.08 -40.42
CA SER A 6 -31.97 -8.60 -39.23
C SER A 6 -30.71 -9.44 -39.12
N ASN A 7 -29.69 -9.07 -39.88
CA ASN A 7 -28.33 -9.57 -39.69
C ASN A 7 -27.58 -8.60 -38.76
N ASP A 8 -28.17 -8.35 -37.59
CA ASP A 8 -27.53 -7.66 -36.45
C ASP A 8 -26.54 -8.63 -35.78
N THR A 9 -25.62 -9.17 -36.58
CA THR A 9 -24.47 -9.88 -36.03
C THR A 9 -23.61 -8.83 -35.35
N ASP A 10 -23.40 -9.00 -34.05
CA ASP A 10 -22.57 -8.11 -33.27
C ASP A 10 -21.15 -8.04 -33.87
N ARG A 11 -20.85 -6.93 -34.55
CA ARG A 11 -19.57 -6.78 -35.27
C ARG A 11 -18.39 -6.68 -34.33
N LEU A 12 -18.60 -6.33 -33.05
CA LEU A 12 -17.53 -6.35 -32.05
C LEU A 12 -17.22 -7.79 -31.66
N GLU A 13 -18.23 -8.60 -31.38
CA GLU A 13 -18.05 -10.04 -31.07
C GLU A 13 -17.43 -10.77 -32.25
N GLN A 14 -17.93 -10.55 -33.47
CA GLN A 14 -17.36 -11.14 -34.68
C GLN A 14 -15.90 -10.73 -34.87
N TYR A 15 -15.55 -9.47 -34.60
CA TYR A 15 -14.18 -9.00 -34.69
C TYR A 15 -13.26 -9.69 -33.68
N ILE A 16 -13.70 -9.84 -32.43
CA ILE A 16 -12.94 -10.58 -31.41
C ILE A 16 -12.77 -12.04 -31.84
N HIS A 17 -13.82 -12.69 -32.32
CA HIS A 17 -13.78 -14.06 -32.80
C HIS A 17 -12.83 -14.22 -34.01
N ASP A 18 -12.87 -13.31 -34.98
CA ASP A 18 -11.99 -13.35 -36.14
C ASP A 18 -10.51 -13.16 -35.78
N LYS A 19 -10.22 -12.36 -34.75
CA LYS A 19 -8.83 -12.09 -34.31
C LYS A 19 -8.29 -13.11 -33.32
N LYS A 20 -9.14 -13.58 -32.40
CA LYS A 20 -8.73 -14.33 -31.20
C LYS A 20 -9.56 -15.59 -30.95
N GLY A 21 -10.42 -16.02 -31.88
CA GLY A 21 -11.26 -17.23 -31.75
C GLY A 21 -10.48 -18.54 -31.65
N HIS A 22 -9.17 -18.53 -31.92
CA HIS A 22 -8.29 -19.67 -31.68
C HIS A 22 -7.85 -19.78 -30.21
N LEU A 23 -8.04 -18.73 -29.40
CA LEU A 23 -7.72 -18.72 -27.98
C LEU A 23 -8.92 -19.19 -27.16
N HIS A 24 -8.66 -19.99 -26.15
CA HIS A 24 -9.70 -20.42 -25.21
C HIS A 24 -10.31 -19.26 -24.41
N SER A 25 -9.61 -18.12 -24.30
CA SER A 25 -10.10 -16.89 -23.67
C SER A 25 -11.14 -16.12 -24.50
N CYS A 26 -11.48 -16.56 -25.73
CA CYS A 26 -12.34 -15.80 -26.65
C CYS A 26 -13.71 -15.44 -26.06
N GLU A 27 -14.39 -16.40 -25.41
CA GLU A 27 -15.69 -16.14 -24.77
C GLU A 27 -15.57 -15.16 -23.59
N SER A 28 -14.46 -15.22 -22.84
CA SER A 28 -14.19 -14.29 -21.74
C SER A 28 -13.89 -12.88 -22.24
N MET A 29 -13.21 -12.75 -23.39
CA MET A 29 -12.97 -11.49 -24.09
C MET A 29 -14.27 -10.84 -24.56
N ILE A 30 -15.15 -11.62 -25.19
CA ILE A 30 -16.48 -11.16 -25.61
C ILE A 30 -17.30 -10.70 -24.42
N ALA A 31 -17.36 -11.50 -23.35
CA ALA A 31 -18.10 -11.17 -22.14
C ALA A 31 -17.60 -9.87 -21.49
N LEU A 32 -16.28 -9.68 -21.38
CA LEU A 32 -15.70 -8.48 -20.79
C LEU A 32 -15.93 -7.24 -21.66
N ALA A 33 -15.75 -7.33 -22.98
CA ALA A 33 -15.99 -6.22 -23.90
C ALA A 33 -17.46 -5.77 -23.89
N ASN A 34 -18.40 -6.72 -23.85
CA ASN A 34 -19.83 -6.44 -23.73
C ASN A 34 -20.20 -5.82 -22.39
N TRP A 35 -19.56 -6.27 -21.30
CA TRP A 35 -19.77 -5.68 -19.98
C TRP A 35 -19.29 -4.22 -19.94
N LEU A 36 -18.11 -3.92 -20.49
CA LEU A 36 -17.59 -2.55 -20.60
C LEU A 36 -18.53 -1.66 -21.41
N TYR A 37 -19.04 -2.17 -22.54
CA TYR A 37 -20.01 -1.47 -23.37
C TYR A 37 -21.31 -1.17 -22.62
N THR A 38 -21.89 -2.17 -21.95
CA THR A 38 -23.16 -2.06 -21.22
C THR A 38 -23.06 -1.06 -20.05
N ASN A 39 -21.88 -0.93 -19.44
CA ASN A 39 -21.64 -0.01 -18.34
C ASN A 39 -21.08 1.35 -18.79
N GLU A 40 -21.03 1.61 -20.10
CA GLU A 40 -20.63 2.88 -20.70
C GLU A 40 -19.21 3.34 -20.34
N TYR A 41 -18.29 2.39 -20.15
CA TYR A 41 -16.86 2.66 -19.98
C TYR A 41 -16.20 2.87 -21.35
N PHE A 42 -16.39 4.07 -21.92
CA PHE A 42 -15.86 4.45 -23.23
C PHE A 42 -14.71 5.44 -23.09
N GLU A 43 -13.75 5.40 -24.01
CA GLU A 43 -12.69 6.40 -24.12
C GLU A 43 -13.23 7.84 -24.30
N THR A 44 -14.40 7.97 -24.93
CA THR A 44 -15.10 9.26 -25.12
C THR A 44 -15.80 9.78 -23.86
N ASN A 45 -15.95 8.94 -22.84
CA ASN A 45 -16.53 9.31 -21.56
C ASN A 45 -15.40 9.54 -20.55
N ASP A 46 -15.58 10.47 -19.62
CA ASP A 46 -14.68 10.65 -18.47
C ASP A 46 -14.79 9.50 -17.44
N ARG A 47 -15.20 8.30 -17.88
CA ARG A 47 -15.48 7.14 -17.05
C ARG A 47 -14.51 6.01 -17.39
N ASN A 48 -13.66 5.69 -16.44
CA ASN A 48 -12.69 4.60 -16.52
C ASN A 48 -12.93 3.58 -15.41
N VAL A 49 -12.55 2.32 -15.64
CA VAL A 49 -12.72 1.24 -14.65
C VAL A 49 -11.37 0.68 -14.20
N PRO A 50 -11.05 0.69 -12.90
CA PRO A 50 -9.86 0.05 -12.36
C PRO A 50 -9.83 -1.47 -12.60
N THR A 51 -8.64 -2.06 -12.77
CA THR A 51 -8.48 -3.52 -12.84
C THR A 51 -9.04 -4.25 -11.62
N SER A 52 -8.96 -3.65 -10.42
CA SER A 52 -9.55 -4.22 -9.19
C SER A 52 -11.05 -4.43 -9.33
N ASP A 53 -11.77 -3.41 -9.82
CA ASP A 53 -13.22 -3.44 -9.98
C ASP A 53 -13.63 -4.45 -11.06
N LEU A 54 -12.80 -4.57 -12.11
CA LEU A 54 -12.96 -5.61 -13.12
C LEU A 54 -12.76 -7.02 -12.53
N LYS A 55 -11.83 -7.23 -11.62
CA LYS A 55 -11.63 -8.53 -10.94
C LYS A 55 -12.80 -8.89 -10.04
N GLU A 56 -13.36 -7.93 -9.33
CA GLU A 56 -14.47 -8.16 -8.39
C GLU A 56 -15.82 -8.40 -9.10
N THR A 57 -16.14 -7.61 -10.12
CA THR A 57 -17.48 -7.61 -10.71
C THR A 57 -17.60 -8.57 -11.90
N PRO A 58 -17.01 -8.29 -13.08
CA PRO A 58 -17.03 -9.24 -14.19
C PRO A 58 -16.07 -10.42 -13.99
N GLY A 59 -14.94 -10.24 -13.30
CA GLY A 59 -13.87 -11.24 -13.20
C GLY A 59 -14.29 -12.57 -12.60
N ASN A 60 -15.17 -12.55 -11.59
CA ASN A 60 -15.75 -13.76 -10.99
C ASN A 60 -16.63 -14.57 -11.96
N ARG A 61 -17.01 -14.00 -13.11
CA ARG A 61 -17.85 -14.63 -14.14
C ARG A 61 -17.07 -15.03 -15.39
N LEU A 62 -15.81 -14.61 -15.50
CA LEU A 62 -14.95 -14.97 -16.62
C LEU A 62 -14.30 -16.33 -16.34
N GLU A 63 -14.16 -17.14 -17.38
CA GLU A 63 -13.45 -18.42 -17.29
C GLU A 63 -11.92 -18.20 -17.17
N TYR A 64 -11.44 -17.10 -17.76
CA TYR A 64 -10.05 -16.67 -17.73
C TYR A 64 -9.86 -15.42 -16.87
N GLY A 65 -8.70 -15.31 -16.22
CA GLY A 65 -8.36 -14.18 -15.37
C GLY A 65 -8.44 -12.85 -16.13
N VAL A 66 -8.97 -11.82 -15.45
CA VAL A 66 -9.19 -10.48 -16.02
C VAL A 66 -7.94 -9.90 -16.66
N ASP A 67 -6.77 -10.06 -16.03
CA ASP A 67 -5.50 -9.55 -16.57
C ASP A 67 -5.21 -10.15 -17.96
N THR A 68 -5.30 -11.47 -18.09
CA THR A 68 -5.09 -12.18 -19.37
C THR A 68 -6.13 -11.81 -20.43
N VAL A 69 -7.37 -11.53 -20.03
CA VAL A 69 -8.43 -11.12 -20.96
C VAL A 69 -8.18 -9.69 -21.45
N LEU A 70 -7.77 -8.78 -20.57
CA LEU A 70 -7.44 -7.40 -20.89
C LEU A 70 -6.23 -7.32 -21.83
N ASP A 71 -5.14 -8.05 -21.55
CA ASP A 71 -3.95 -8.11 -22.40
C ASP A 71 -4.33 -8.47 -23.85
N HIS A 72 -5.16 -9.51 -24.03
CA HIS A 72 -5.57 -9.94 -25.36
C HIS A 72 -6.51 -8.95 -26.06
N LEU A 73 -7.40 -8.28 -25.32
CA LEU A 73 -8.31 -7.28 -25.85
C LEU A 73 -7.57 -5.99 -26.25
N GLU A 74 -6.56 -5.59 -25.47
CA GLU A 74 -5.69 -4.47 -25.76
C GLU A 74 -4.88 -4.72 -27.03
N GLU A 75 -4.32 -5.93 -27.19
CA GLU A 75 -3.55 -6.33 -28.38
C GLU A 75 -4.33 -6.17 -29.69
N ILE A 76 -5.67 -6.32 -29.65
CA ILE A 76 -6.55 -6.16 -30.83
C ILE A 76 -7.27 -4.80 -30.87
N ASN A 77 -6.85 -3.86 -30.01
CA ASN A 77 -7.37 -2.51 -29.89
C ASN A 77 -8.88 -2.46 -29.58
N VAL A 78 -9.35 -3.38 -28.72
CA VAL A 78 -10.73 -3.38 -28.22
C VAL A 78 -10.87 -2.59 -26.93
N VAL A 79 -9.90 -2.72 -26.03
CA VAL A 79 -9.75 -1.89 -24.84
C VAL A 79 -8.45 -1.10 -24.93
N ASP A 80 -8.37 -0.01 -24.17
CA ASP A 80 -7.14 0.77 -24.00
C ASP A 80 -6.90 1.01 -22.51
N GLU A 81 -5.63 0.99 -22.11
CA GLU A 81 -5.21 1.32 -20.76
C GLU A 81 -5.11 2.84 -20.62
N VAL A 82 -6.08 3.43 -19.91
CA VAL A 82 -6.08 4.85 -19.53
C VAL A 82 -5.22 5.05 -18.28
N SER A 83 -3.98 4.57 -18.33
CA SER A 83 -2.98 5.01 -17.37
C SER A 83 -2.54 6.41 -17.78
N ARG A 84 -2.93 7.42 -16.99
CA ARG A 84 -2.29 8.74 -17.06
C ARG A 84 -0.86 8.54 -16.59
N VAL A 85 0.03 8.24 -17.54
CA VAL A 85 1.41 7.85 -17.31
C VAL A 85 1.46 6.49 -16.60
N GLY A 86 1.71 5.43 -17.37
CA GLY A 86 2.08 4.15 -16.78
C GLY A 86 3.24 4.36 -15.80
N GLY A 87 3.15 3.76 -14.63
CA GLY A 87 4.15 3.95 -13.58
C GLY A 87 3.51 4.37 -12.28
N GLN A 88 4.15 3.96 -11.19
CA GLN A 88 3.78 4.32 -9.83
C GLN A 88 3.68 5.84 -9.68
N PHE A 89 2.86 6.30 -8.73
CA PHE A 89 2.77 7.71 -8.33
C PHE A 89 3.03 7.80 -6.83
N ILE A 90 3.50 8.94 -6.35
CA ILE A 90 3.64 9.17 -4.90
C ILE A 90 2.31 9.74 -4.39
N LEU A 91 1.71 9.09 -3.40
CA LEU A 91 0.48 9.56 -2.75
C LEU A 91 0.82 10.11 -1.38
N HIS A 92 0.40 11.34 -1.10
CA HIS A 92 0.35 11.86 0.26
C HIS A 92 -1.03 11.56 0.86
N GLU A 93 -1.13 10.54 1.70
CA GLU A 93 -2.42 9.95 2.10
C GLU A 93 -3.28 10.90 2.93
N ARG A 94 -2.68 11.75 3.77
CA ARG A 94 -3.44 12.69 4.61
C ARG A 94 -4.20 13.74 3.79
N THR A 95 -3.64 14.24 2.69
CA THR A 95 -4.32 15.24 1.84
C THR A 95 -4.97 14.61 0.60
N GLY A 96 -4.65 13.36 0.29
CA GLY A 96 -5.05 12.69 -0.95
C GLY A 96 -4.35 13.23 -2.20
N GLN A 97 -3.28 14.01 -2.04
CA GLN A 97 -2.57 14.61 -3.17
C GLN A 97 -1.64 13.58 -3.84
N ALA A 98 -1.84 13.37 -5.15
CA ALA A 98 -1.05 12.46 -5.97
C ALA A 98 0.00 13.22 -6.79
N PHE A 99 1.23 12.72 -6.78
CA PHE A 99 2.36 13.23 -7.54
C PHE A 99 2.84 12.19 -8.55
N PHE A 100 2.70 12.52 -9.84
CA PHE A 100 3.08 11.64 -10.94
C PHE A 100 4.51 11.88 -11.45
N ASP A 101 5.14 12.97 -10.99
CA ASP A 101 6.53 13.29 -11.27
C ASP A 101 7.33 13.15 -9.96
N PRO A 102 8.28 12.19 -9.86
CA PRO A 102 9.11 12.03 -8.67
C PRO A 102 9.93 13.27 -8.34
N ASP A 103 10.27 14.12 -9.32
CA ASP A 103 11.07 15.32 -9.11
C ASP A 103 10.22 16.54 -8.70
N ASN A 104 8.91 16.37 -8.52
CA ASN A 104 8.03 17.47 -8.14
C ASN A 104 8.31 17.97 -6.71
N ARG A 105 9.00 19.11 -6.62
CA ARG A 105 9.39 19.74 -5.35
C ARG A 105 8.23 20.18 -4.45
N GLU A 106 7.00 20.27 -4.94
CA GLU A 106 5.82 20.54 -4.11
C GLU A 106 5.54 19.42 -3.11
N MET A 107 6.08 18.22 -3.34
CA MET A 107 5.97 17.09 -2.41
C MET A 107 6.84 17.27 -1.16
N LEU A 108 7.96 18.00 -1.26
CA LEU A 108 8.96 18.08 -0.17
C LEU A 108 8.41 18.72 1.10
N PRO A 109 7.69 19.87 1.06
CA PRO A 109 7.11 20.45 2.26
C PRO A 109 6.06 19.55 2.93
N LEU A 110 5.35 18.72 2.15
CA LEU A 110 4.39 17.76 2.71
C LEU A 110 5.12 16.62 3.42
N LEU A 111 6.15 16.06 2.78
CA LEU A 111 7.00 15.05 3.40
C LEU A 111 7.66 15.56 4.69
N ASP A 112 8.22 16.77 4.67
CA ASP A 112 8.83 17.40 5.84
C ASP A 112 7.80 17.58 6.98
N GLU A 113 6.55 17.92 6.66
CA GLU A 113 5.46 18.02 7.64
C GLU A 113 5.16 16.66 8.27
N GLU A 114 5.01 15.60 7.47
CA GLU A 114 4.69 14.27 7.98
C GLU A 114 5.84 13.68 8.81
N ILE A 115 7.10 13.86 8.38
CA ILE A 115 8.28 13.46 9.17
C ILE A 115 8.31 14.20 10.50
N SER A 116 8.04 15.51 10.51
CA SER A 116 8.04 16.30 11.74
C SER A 116 6.96 15.82 12.72
N ARG A 117 5.75 15.53 12.22
CA ARG A 117 4.65 14.99 13.03
C ARG A 117 4.98 13.63 13.62
N PHE A 118 5.63 12.76 12.84
CA PHE A 118 6.10 11.45 13.30
C PHE A 118 7.16 11.59 14.41
N LEU A 119 8.19 12.42 14.20
CA LEU A 119 9.25 12.62 15.20
C LEU A 119 8.73 13.26 16.49
N GLU A 120 7.75 14.17 16.40
CA GLU A 120 7.07 14.70 17.57
C GLU A 120 6.33 13.62 18.37
N ASP A 121 5.66 12.67 17.69
CA ASP A 121 4.97 11.56 18.36
C ASP A 121 5.98 10.61 19.01
N LEU A 122 7.05 10.26 18.28
CA LEU A 122 8.15 9.45 18.80
C LEU A 122 8.71 10.03 20.11
N HIS A 123 9.09 11.31 20.13
CA HIS A 123 9.67 11.94 21.32
C HIS A 123 8.67 12.08 22.46
N GLN A 124 7.39 12.29 22.15
CA GLN A 124 6.33 12.35 23.15
C GLN A 124 6.11 10.99 23.82
N GLN A 125 6.07 9.90 23.06
CA GLN A 125 5.91 8.55 23.60
C GLN A 125 7.11 8.14 24.47
N GLU A 126 8.33 8.51 24.06
CA GLU A 126 9.53 8.24 24.86
C GLU A 126 9.54 9.01 26.17
N SER A 127 9.11 10.27 26.15
CA SER A 127 9.00 11.08 27.37
C SER A 127 7.99 10.46 28.34
N GLN A 128 6.84 9.99 27.84
CA GLN A 128 5.81 9.34 28.64
C GLN A 128 6.28 8.00 29.23
N ALA A 129 7.04 7.21 28.46
CA ALA A 129 7.63 5.96 28.95
C ALA A 129 8.58 6.23 30.14
N LEU A 130 9.46 7.23 30.03
CA LEU A 130 10.40 7.61 31.09
C LEU A 130 9.69 8.13 32.36
N GLU A 131 8.63 8.93 32.21
CA GLU A 131 7.83 9.40 33.34
C GLU A 131 7.11 8.25 34.07
N SER A 132 6.68 7.22 33.34
CA SER A 132 6.02 6.05 33.92
C SER A 132 6.95 5.15 34.73
N GLU A 133 8.24 5.09 34.36
CA GLU A 133 9.25 4.31 35.09
C GLU A 133 9.72 5.00 36.39
N ASP A 134 9.75 6.34 36.41
CA ASP A 134 10.21 7.12 37.57
C ASP A 134 9.23 7.10 38.75
N ILE A 135 7.92 7.00 38.48
CA ILE A 135 6.88 6.93 39.52
C ILE A 135 6.89 5.58 40.27
N GLY A 136 7.62 4.57 39.77
CA GLY A 136 7.68 3.23 40.35
C GLY A 136 8.65 3.04 41.53
N LYS A 137 9.42 4.05 41.94
CA LYS A 137 10.50 3.89 42.95
C LYS A 137 10.31 4.60 44.30
N ASP A 138 9.20 5.28 44.54
CA ASP A 138 8.87 5.82 45.86
C ASP A 138 7.99 4.85 46.68
N GLU A 139 8.54 3.69 47.04
CA GLU A 139 8.11 3.04 48.28
C GLU A 139 8.82 3.75 49.44
N PRO A 140 8.10 4.40 50.38
CA PRO A 140 8.75 4.99 51.54
C PRO A 140 9.34 3.87 52.42
N GLN A 141 10.66 3.86 52.53
CA GLN A 141 11.39 3.09 53.55
C GLN A 141 10.84 3.43 54.92
N SER A 142 9.96 2.57 55.45
CA SER A 142 9.52 2.65 56.83
C SER A 142 10.63 2.11 57.72
N VAL A 143 11.52 3.02 58.13
CA VAL A 143 12.49 2.83 59.21
C VAL A 143 11.74 2.44 60.48
N ALA A 144 11.91 1.19 60.92
CA ALA A 144 11.59 0.75 62.26
C ALA A 144 12.88 0.25 62.92
N ASP A 145 13.35 1.11 63.81
CA ASP A 145 14.45 0.97 64.76
C ASP A 145 14.25 -0.19 65.74
N GLY A 146 15.33 -0.94 66.01
CA GLY A 146 15.49 -1.69 67.26
C GLY A 146 15.92 -3.16 67.11
N GLY A 147 17.20 -3.45 67.35
CA GLY A 147 17.65 -4.80 67.73
C GLY A 147 19.09 -5.15 67.39
N GLU A 148 20.00 -4.79 68.29
CA GLU A 148 21.41 -5.22 68.34
C GLU A 148 21.56 -6.74 68.49
N SER A 149 22.49 -7.36 67.75
CA SER A 149 23.26 -8.55 68.11
C SER A 149 24.41 -8.76 67.11
N GLU A 150 25.63 -8.64 67.60
CA GLU A 150 26.84 -9.15 66.96
C GLU A 150 26.81 -10.69 66.95
N ASP A 151 27.22 -11.33 65.84
CA ASP A 151 28.24 -12.40 65.85
C ASP A 151 28.54 -12.92 64.43
N ALA A 152 29.79 -13.34 64.27
CA ALA A 152 30.49 -13.74 63.06
C ALA A 152 29.94 -15.01 62.38
N ASP A 153 30.11 -15.13 61.07
CA ASP A 153 31.06 -16.09 60.46
C ASP A 153 31.04 -16.06 58.92
N GLN A 154 32.22 -16.29 58.35
CA GLN A 154 32.48 -16.52 56.93
C GLN A 154 31.96 -17.92 56.53
N ASP A 155 31.35 -18.04 55.35
CA ASP A 155 31.54 -19.27 54.56
C ASP A 155 31.39 -19.00 53.05
N ASP A 156 32.38 -19.47 52.31
CA ASP A 156 32.48 -19.53 50.86
C ASP A 156 31.69 -20.74 50.35
N THR A 157 30.75 -20.59 49.40
CA THR A 157 30.55 -21.62 48.38
C THR A 157 29.78 -21.16 47.14
N ASN A 158 30.55 -20.96 46.06
CA ASN A 158 30.41 -21.63 44.76
C ASN A 158 29.05 -21.64 44.04
N GLY A 159 29.00 -20.89 42.93
CA GLY A 159 28.70 -21.41 41.60
C GLY A 159 27.30 -21.93 41.32
N THR A 160 26.49 -21.12 40.65
CA THR A 160 25.58 -21.58 39.60
C THR A 160 25.41 -20.44 38.60
N GLU A 161 26.14 -20.52 37.49
CA GLU A 161 25.75 -19.83 36.27
C GLU A 161 24.43 -20.44 35.81
N ALA A 162 23.34 -19.74 36.08
CA ALA A 162 22.09 -19.96 35.40
C ALA A 162 22.18 -19.22 34.05
N ASP A 163 22.74 -19.95 33.09
CA ASP A 163 22.44 -19.81 31.67
C ASP A 163 20.92 -19.81 31.49
N ASN A 164 20.32 -18.61 31.51
CA ASN A 164 19.01 -18.38 30.96
C ASN A 164 19.22 -17.69 29.62
N GLY A 165 19.51 -18.52 28.61
CA GLY A 165 19.30 -18.17 27.23
C GLY A 165 17.86 -17.69 27.03
N VAL A 166 17.70 -16.37 27.04
CA VAL A 166 16.57 -15.72 26.39
C VAL A 166 17.01 -15.49 24.95
N ASP A 167 16.97 -16.57 24.17
CA ASP A 167 16.76 -16.48 22.73
C ASP A 167 15.28 -16.13 22.52
N SER A 168 14.90 -14.93 22.96
CA SER A 168 13.68 -14.29 22.46
C SER A 168 14.14 -13.59 21.21
N ALA A 169 13.77 -14.12 20.04
CA ALA A 169 13.74 -13.32 18.83
C ALA A 169 13.09 -11.99 19.22
N ASP A 170 13.89 -10.93 19.18
CA ASP A 170 13.62 -9.64 19.80
C ASP A 170 12.50 -8.97 19.01
N VAL A 171 11.25 -9.31 19.33
CA VAL A 171 10.09 -8.63 18.75
C VAL A 171 10.14 -7.20 19.29
N PRO A 172 10.27 -6.19 18.41
CA PRO A 172 10.36 -4.80 18.85
C PRO A 172 9.09 -4.41 19.62
N THR A 173 9.19 -4.22 20.94
CA THR A 173 8.03 -3.87 21.77
C THR A 173 7.85 -2.36 21.97
N THR A 174 8.83 -1.55 21.55
CA THR A 174 8.77 -0.10 21.70
C THR A 174 8.54 0.58 20.36
N PHE A 175 7.86 1.73 20.37
CA PHE A 175 7.56 2.52 19.17
C PHE A 175 8.81 2.84 18.36
N ARG A 176 9.91 3.24 19.02
CA ARG A 176 11.20 3.46 18.34
C ARG A 176 11.76 2.17 17.73
N ALA A 177 11.67 1.04 18.44
CA ALA A 177 12.22 -0.21 17.94
C ALA A 177 11.45 -0.73 16.71
N VAL A 178 10.12 -0.60 16.68
CA VAL A 178 9.30 -0.92 15.50
C VAL A 178 9.71 -0.06 14.31
N ALA A 179 9.84 1.27 14.50
CA ALA A 179 10.26 2.18 13.45
C ALA A 179 11.71 1.96 12.98
N ALA A 180 12.64 1.64 13.90
CA ALA A 180 14.03 1.38 13.54
C ALA A 180 14.19 0.04 12.79
N ALA A 181 13.40 -0.96 13.13
CA ALA A 181 13.43 -2.27 12.49
C ALA A 181 13.02 -2.23 11.02
N SER A 182 12.18 -1.28 10.60
CA SER A 182 11.77 -1.16 9.19
C SER A 182 12.85 -0.60 8.28
N LEU A 183 13.81 0.17 8.82
CA LEU A 183 14.79 0.88 8.01
C LEU A 183 16.10 0.11 7.76
N ASP A 184 16.42 -0.92 8.54
CA ASP A 184 17.70 -1.65 8.50
C ASP A 184 18.93 -0.73 8.40
N VAL A 185 18.90 0.42 9.09
CA VAL A 185 19.98 1.41 9.11
C VAL A 185 20.68 1.46 10.47
N LYS A 186 21.99 1.78 10.43
CA LYS A 186 22.84 1.89 11.64
C LYS A 186 22.91 3.32 12.22
N ILE A 187 22.20 4.26 11.61
CA ILE A 187 22.14 5.65 12.04
C ILE A 187 20.89 5.88 12.90
N PRO A 188 20.86 6.94 13.73
CA PRO A 188 19.65 7.32 14.45
C PRO A 188 18.45 7.47 13.51
N LEU A 189 17.26 7.15 14.03
CA LEU A 189 16.02 7.17 13.24
C LEU A 189 15.71 8.58 12.71
N GLU A 190 15.96 9.60 13.52
CA GLU A 190 15.86 11.01 13.16
C GLU A 190 16.71 11.31 11.91
N ASP A 191 18.02 11.03 12.00
CA ASP A 191 18.98 11.23 10.92
C ASP A 191 18.59 10.39 9.69
N ALA A 192 18.09 9.17 9.89
CA ALA A 192 17.67 8.30 8.79
C ALA A 192 16.55 8.88 7.94
N LEU A 193 15.68 9.71 8.51
CA LEU A 193 14.53 10.33 7.83
C LEU A 193 14.86 11.74 7.32
N THR A 194 15.77 12.47 7.97
CA THR A 194 16.10 13.86 7.62
C THR A 194 17.33 14.04 6.76
N ASP A 195 18.33 13.16 6.87
CA ASP A 195 19.64 13.35 6.23
C ASP A 195 19.77 12.90 4.77
N PRO A 196 19.02 11.89 4.26
CA PRO A 196 19.21 11.46 2.87
C PRO A 196 18.99 12.63 1.89
N THR A 197 19.98 12.89 1.04
CA THR A 197 19.91 14.02 0.09
C THR A 197 18.93 13.73 -1.06
N ASP A 198 18.69 12.44 -1.34
CA ASP A 198 17.67 11.99 -2.27
C ASP A 198 16.30 11.98 -1.58
N HIS A 199 15.39 12.82 -2.06
CA HIS A 199 14.04 12.91 -1.51
C HIS A 199 13.22 11.65 -1.76
N ILE A 200 13.52 10.88 -2.81
CA ILE A 200 12.84 9.60 -3.06
C ILE A 200 13.22 8.58 -1.98
N GLU A 201 14.50 8.54 -1.61
CA GLU A 201 14.95 7.71 -0.50
C GLU A 201 14.26 8.12 0.82
N ARG A 202 14.12 9.43 1.08
CA ARG A 202 13.37 9.92 2.25
C ARG A 202 11.90 9.48 2.25
N ILE A 203 11.24 9.53 1.09
CA ILE A 203 9.84 9.10 0.91
C ILE A 203 9.70 7.62 1.20
N VAL A 204 10.55 6.77 0.63
CA VAL A 204 10.49 5.32 0.84
C VAL A 204 10.70 4.98 2.31
N ARG A 205 11.74 5.54 2.94
CA ARG A 205 12.03 5.31 4.36
C ARG A 205 10.87 5.76 5.25
N PHE A 206 10.28 6.92 4.96
CA PHE A 206 9.14 7.41 5.72
C PHE A 206 7.90 6.53 5.56
N ASP A 207 7.55 6.13 4.33
CA ASP A 207 6.43 5.23 4.04
C ASP A 207 6.58 3.89 4.79
N ASP A 208 7.78 3.30 4.77
CA ASP A 208 8.09 2.04 5.44
C ASP A 208 7.93 2.14 6.97
N VAL A 209 8.44 3.22 7.58
CA VAL A 209 8.29 3.48 9.03
C VAL A 209 6.83 3.64 9.41
N VAL A 210 6.09 4.48 8.71
CA VAL A 210 4.68 4.74 9.06
C VAL A 210 3.83 3.50 8.85
N THR A 211 4.06 2.75 7.77
CA THR A 211 3.37 1.49 7.51
C THR A 211 3.64 0.48 8.62
N ALA A 212 4.89 0.30 9.03
CA ALA A 212 5.24 -0.60 10.12
C ALA A 212 4.56 -0.24 11.45
N ILE A 213 4.43 1.06 11.76
CA ILE A 213 3.72 1.53 12.96
C ILE A 213 2.21 1.31 12.85
N ILE A 214 1.61 1.54 11.68
CA ILE A 214 0.16 1.34 11.48
C ILE A 214 -0.21 -0.14 11.52
N GLU A 215 0.65 -1.01 11.01
CA GLU A 215 0.43 -2.46 10.96
C GLU A 215 0.81 -3.19 12.26
N SER A 216 1.54 -2.54 13.16
CA SER A 216 1.92 -3.13 14.45
C SER A 216 0.74 -3.18 15.42
N ASP A 217 0.49 -4.37 15.98
CA ASP A 217 -0.47 -4.55 17.07
C ASP A 217 0.10 -4.13 18.44
N ASP A 218 1.41 -3.92 18.54
CA ASP A 218 2.13 -3.69 19.80
C ASP A 218 2.23 -2.21 20.17
N VAL A 219 2.17 -1.32 19.17
CA VAL A 219 2.31 0.12 19.35
C VAL A 219 1.14 0.87 18.74
N SER A 220 0.93 2.11 19.16
CA SER A 220 -0.16 2.95 18.64
C SER A 220 0.31 4.37 18.44
N ARG A 221 -0.18 5.01 17.39
CA ARG A 221 0.11 6.42 17.09
C ARG A 221 -0.65 7.36 18.03
N GLY A 222 0.06 8.33 18.60
CA GLY A 222 -0.48 9.43 19.38
C GLY A 222 -0.82 10.66 18.52
N ARG A 223 -0.30 10.73 17.29
CA ARG A 223 -0.54 11.84 16.35
C ARG A 223 -1.08 11.36 15.01
N ALA A 224 -1.68 12.32 14.28
CA ALA A 224 -2.14 12.12 12.91
C ALA A 224 -1.00 12.48 11.94
N TYR A 225 -0.21 11.48 11.59
CA TYR A 225 0.63 11.42 10.39
C TYR A 225 0.17 10.22 9.55
N GLU A 226 0.26 10.34 8.23
CA GLU A 226 -0.15 9.28 7.31
C GLU A 226 0.99 8.92 6.35
N PRO A 227 0.96 7.71 5.77
CA PRO A 227 1.98 7.29 4.81
C PRO A 227 2.08 8.27 3.64
N MET A 228 3.31 8.42 3.15
CA MET A 228 3.60 9.13 1.92
C MET A 228 4.58 8.31 1.11
N GLY A 229 4.11 7.68 0.03
CA GLY A 229 4.92 6.72 -0.69
C GLY A 229 4.37 6.34 -2.04
N TRP A 230 5.09 5.43 -2.69
CA TRP A 230 4.73 4.92 -4.01
C TRP A 230 3.44 4.10 -3.92
N ARG A 231 2.50 4.42 -4.79
CA ARG A 231 1.28 3.66 -5.04
C ARG A 231 1.23 3.32 -6.52
N ASN A 232 0.72 2.14 -6.83
CA ASN A 232 0.45 1.80 -8.22
C ASN A 232 -0.77 2.60 -8.65
N ALA A 233 -0.66 3.33 -9.76
CA ALA A 233 -1.85 3.74 -10.49
C ALA A 233 -2.58 2.45 -10.84
N ALA A 234 -3.77 2.22 -10.26
CA ALA A 234 -4.57 1.07 -10.67
C ALA A 234 -4.80 1.23 -12.17
N ASN A 235 -4.30 0.29 -12.99
CA ASN A 235 -4.52 0.32 -14.43
C ASN A 235 -6.02 0.49 -14.64
N LYS A 236 -6.38 1.51 -15.42
CA LYS A 236 -7.78 1.79 -15.71
C LYS A 236 -8.04 1.50 -17.16
N TRP A 237 -9.19 0.92 -17.44
CA TRP A 237 -9.52 0.42 -18.75
C TRP A 237 -10.75 1.15 -19.29
N VAL A 238 -10.77 1.32 -20.60
CA VAL A 238 -11.93 1.80 -21.35
C VAL A 238 -12.08 1.00 -22.64
N LEU A 239 -13.29 0.94 -23.16
CA LEU A 239 -13.56 0.47 -24.52
C LEU A 239 -13.14 1.56 -25.51
N THR A 240 -12.34 1.20 -26.51
CA THR A 240 -11.83 2.16 -27.50
C THR A 240 -12.96 2.72 -28.37
N MET A 241 -12.76 3.92 -28.94
CA MET A 241 -13.72 4.48 -29.90
C MET A 241 -14.00 3.52 -31.07
N THR A 242 -12.97 2.80 -31.50
CA THR A 242 -13.07 1.85 -32.63
C THR A 242 -13.94 0.63 -32.26
N ALA A 243 -13.77 0.09 -31.05
CA ALA A 243 -14.58 -1.02 -30.58
C ALA A 243 -16.04 -0.63 -30.36
N LYS A 244 -16.29 0.58 -29.82
CA LYS A 244 -17.63 1.14 -29.69
C LYS A 244 -18.31 1.28 -31.06
N ALA A 245 -17.65 1.89 -32.03
CA ALA A 245 -18.20 2.07 -33.39
C ALA A 245 -18.51 0.72 -34.06
N ARG A 246 -17.69 -0.32 -33.83
CA ARG A 246 -18.00 -1.68 -34.29
C ARG A 246 -19.28 -2.21 -33.66
N LYS A 247 -19.41 -2.08 -32.33
CA LYS A 247 -20.60 -2.53 -31.60
C LYS A 247 -21.88 -1.81 -32.05
N GLU A 248 -21.77 -0.52 -32.39
CA GLU A 248 -22.89 0.32 -32.85
C GLU A 248 -23.17 0.17 -34.36
N ASN A 249 -22.48 -0.74 -35.05
CA ASN A 249 -22.56 -0.93 -36.50
C ASN A 249 -22.23 0.33 -37.32
N GLU A 250 -21.52 1.29 -36.73
CA GLU A 250 -21.10 2.51 -37.40
C GLU A 250 -19.97 2.24 -38.40
N SER A 251 -19.93 3.01 -39.49
CA SER A 251 -18.81 2.94 -40.44
C SER A 251 -17.62 3.69 -39.86
N LEU A 252 -16.50 2.99 -39.64
CA LEU A 252 -15.21 3.61 -39.33
C LEU A 252 -14.73 4.35 -40.60
N SER A 253 -14.81 5.68 -40.61
CA SER A 253 -14.34 6.53 -41.71
C SER A 253 -12.87 6.91 -41.57
#